data_AF-A0A0G4PB35-F1
#
_entry.id   AF-A0A0G4PB35-F1
#
_cell.length_a   1.000
_cell.length_b   1.000
_cell.length_c   1.000
_cell.angle_alpha   90.00
_cell.angle_beta   90.00
_cell.angle_gamma   90.00
#
_symmetry.space_group_name_H-M   'P 1'
#
loop_
_entity.id
_entity.type
_entity.pdbx_description
1 polymer ?
#
loop_
_entity_poly.entity_id
_entity_poly.type
_entity_poly.pdbx_seq_one_letter_code
_entity_poly.pdbx_strand_id
1 'polypeptide(L)'
;MGAGRNLVLSHPPQATGLPAPHTGPDEHPPGEWASHLEVLPYDCVRDEWDILPPFLRLLITLPPRREPMLRNRIPWDASDLNEEIGKLAEHVEAAYMFMVGRRVELECALCQLGGGVFPYCVVIDYGDGQSECCNCHWECTTNGCWLLGKRGQYFFQSLFYEESP
;
A
#
# COMPACT_ATOMS: atom_id res chain seq x y z
N MET A 1 -36.86 10.57 16.64
CA MET A 1 -35.86 9.98 17.55
C MET A 1 -34.73 9.45 16.68
N GLY A 2 -33.68 10.23 16.48
CA GLY A 2 -32.51 9.82 15.71
C GLY A 2 -31.51 9.16 16.65
N ALA A 3 -31.29 7.86 16.50
CA ALA A 3 -30.23 7.17 17.22
C ALA A 3 -28.90 7.51 16.53
N GLY A 4 -28.10 8.36 17.16
CA GLY A 4 -26.71 8.58 16.77
C GLY A 4 -25.96 7.26 16.93
N ARG A 5 -25.43 6.74 15.82
CA ARG A 5 -24.48 5.64 15.82
C ARG A 5 -23.18 6.17 16.43
N ASN A 6 -22.91 5.82 17.69
CA ASN A 6 -21.58 5.94 18.26
C ASN A 6 -20.65 5.05 17.45
N LEU A 7 -19.80 5.66 16.62
CA LEU A 7 -18.62 5.01 16.06
C LEU A 7 -17.70 4.72 17.24
N VAL A 8 -17.70 3.48 17.69
CA VAL A 8 -16.68 2.99 18.62
C VAL A 8 -15.37 3.00 17.83
N LEU A 9 -14.46 3.91 18.19
CA LEU A 9 -13.07 3.85 17.78
C LEU A 9 -12.43 2.63 18.46
N SER A 10 -12.66 1.47 17.86
CA SER A 10 -11.97 0.24 18.20
C SER A 10 -10.48 0.46 17.93
N HIS A 11 -9.67 0.34 18.98
CA HIS A 11 -8.22 0.46 18.85
C HIS A 11 -7.70 -0.74 18.05
N PRO A 12 -6.74 -0.55 17.10
CA PRO A 12 -6.04 -1.68 16.50
C PRO A 12 -5.41 -2.54 17.61
N PRO A 13 -5.24 -3.87 17.41
CA PRO A 13 -4.60 -4.69 18.43
C PRO A 13 -3.24 -4.11 18.79
N GLN A 14 -2.92 -4.14 20.08
CA GLN A 14 -1.63 -3.66 20.55
C GLN A 14 -0.51 -4.44 19.88
N ALA A 15 0.41 -3.71 19.25
CA ALA A 15 1.63 -4.24 18.62
C ALA A 15 2.68 -4.75 19.64
N THR A 16 2.26 -5.08 20.86
CA THR A 16 3.12 -5.32 22.04
C THR A 16 4.04 -6.55 21.93
N GLY A 17 4.00 -7.27 20.81
CA GLY A 17 4.90 -8.39 20.51
C GLY A 17 5.61 -8.30 19.15
N LEU A 18 5.47 -7.22 18.39
CA LEU A 18 6.10 -7.09 17.08
C LEU A 18 7.54 -6.55 17.19
N PRO A 19 8.45 -7.00 16.30
CA PRO A 19 9.81 -6.51 16.29
C PRO A 19 9.85 -5.12 15.67
N ALA A 20 10.90 -4.35 15.96
CA ALA A 20 11.12 -3.08 15.28
C ALA A 20 11.18 -3.31 13.76
N PRO A 21 10.49 -2.49 12.95
CA PRO A 21 10.49 -2.66 11.50
C PRO A 21 11.88 -2.51 10.92
N HIS A 22 12.22 -3.36 9.94
CA HIS A 22 13.44 -3.19 9.19
C HIS A 22 13.43 -1.86 8.42
N THR A 23 14.59 -1.23 8.30
CA THR A 23 14.75 0.01 7.55
C THR A 23 15.76 -0.17 6.42
N GLY A 24 15.49 0.47 5.29
CA GLY A 24 16.39 0.47 4.14
C GLY A 24 15.95 -0.47 3.02
N PRO A 25 16.72 -0.49 1.91
CA PRO A 25 16.31 -1.14 0.66
C PRO A 25 16.66 -2.64 0.59
N ASP A 26 17.32 -3.17 1.60
CA ASP A 26 17.77 -4.56 1.65
C ASP A 26 16.58 -5.45 1.97
N GLU A 27 16.27 -6.38 1.07
CA GLU A 27 15.09 -7.23 1.21
C GLU A 27 15.24 -8.26 2.32
N HIS A 28 14.23 -8.31 3.19
CA HIS A 28 14.09 -9.32 4.23
C HIS A 28 13.01 -10.33 3.85
N PRO A 29 13.23 -11.64 4.04
CA PRO A 29 12.19 -12.66 3.81
C PRO A 29 11.00 -12.44 4.76
N PRO A 30 9.80 -12.94 4.43
CA PRO A 30 8.63 -12.85 5.30
C PRO A 30 8.93 -13.40 6.71
N GLY A 31 8.51 -12.64 7.73
CA GLY A 31 8.69 -12.90 9.14
C GLY A 31 7.48 -12.46 9.96
N GLU A 32 7.73 -11.88 11.13
CA GLU A 32 6.70 -11.58 12.13
C GLU A 32 5.70 -10.51 11.64
N TRP A 33 6.16 -9.49 10.91
CA TRP A 33 5.27 -8.48 10.33
C TRP A 33 4.43 -9.06 9.20
N ALA A 34 5.00 -9.87 8.33
CA ALA A 34 4.22 -10.56 7.29
C ALA A 34 3.12 -11.43 7.91
N SER A 35 3.43 -12.24 8.92
CA SER A 35 2.44 -13.06 9.63
C SER A 35 1.39 -12.24 10.37
N HIS A 36 1.76 -11.09 10.94
CA HIS A 36 0.83 -10.17 11.58
C HIS A 36 -0.14 -9.54 10.58
N LEU A 37 0.34 -9.15 9.40
CA LEU A 37 -0.52 -8.61 8.37
C LEU A 37 -1.47 -9.67 7.82
N GLU A 38 -1.01 -10.92 7.64
CA GLU A 38 -1.82 -12.06 7.18
C GLU A 38 -3.07 -12.32 8.02
N VAL A 39 -3.03 -12.05 9.34
CA VAL A 39 -4.23 -12.18 10.19
C VAL A 39 -5.21 -11.02 10.05
N LEU A 40 -4.87 -9.99 9.26
CA LEU A 40 -5.67 -8.81 8.93
C LEU A 40 -6.36 -8.19 10.15
N PRO A 41 -5.63 -7.67 11.14
CA PRO A 41 -6.26 -7.34 12.40
C PRO A 41 -6.77 -5.88 12.45
N TYR A 42 -7.11 -5.31 11.29
CA TYR A 42 -7.53 -3.92 11.16
C TYR A 42 -9.02 -3.81 10.84
N ASP A 43 -9.75 -3.08 11.67
CA ASP A 43 -11.19 -2.88 11.48
C ASP A 43 -11.51 -2.05 10.24
N CYS A 44 -10.58 -1.21 9.76
CA CYS A 44 -10.78 -0.39 8.55
C CYS A 44 -10.96 -1.20 7.26
N VAL A 45 -10.59 -2.48 7.27
CA VAL A 45 -10.74 -3.40 6.12
C VAL A 45 -11.64 -4.60 6.43
N ARG A 46 -12.22 -4.65 7.63
CA ARG A 46 -13.11 -5.73 8.07
C ARG A 46 -14.50 -5.20 8.39
N ASP A 47 -15.51 -5.90 7.92
CA ASP A 47 -16.89 -5.73 8.38
C ASP A 47 -17.41 -7.06 8.90
N GLU A 48 -17.39 -7.24 10.24
CA GLU A 48 -17.73 -8.44 11.02
C GLU A 48 -17.07 -9.76 10.53
N TRP A 49 -17.49 -10.24 9.36
CA TRP A 49 -17.10 -11.50 8.74
C TRP A 49 -16.43 -11.36 7.38
N ASP A 50 -16.37 -10.15 6.80
CA ASP A 50 -15.92 -9.95 5.42
C ASP A 50 -14.79 -8.92 5.28
N ILE A 51 -13.97 -9.10 4.26
CA ILE A 51 -12.91 -8.14 3.89
C ILE A 51 -13.50 -7.16 2.91
N LEU A 52 -13.64 -5.90 3.30
CA LEU A 52 -14.37 -4.93 2.49
C LEU A 52 -13.72 -4.66 1.13
N PRO A 53 -12.41 -4.36 1.04
CA PRO A 53 -11.82 -3.95 -0.23
C PRO A 53 -11.65 -5.15 -1.18
N PRO A 54 -12.25 -5.13 -2.39
CA PRO A 54 -12.07 -6.21 -3.36
C PRO A 54 -10.61 -6.40 -3.78
N PHE A 55 -9.83 -5.31 -3.77
CA PHE A 55 -8.41 -5.37 -4.12
C PHE A 55 -7.60 -6.06 -3.02
N LEU A 56 -7.82 -5.74 -1.74
CA LEU A 56 -7.22 -6.50 -0.63
C LEU A 56 -7.55 -8.00 -0.69
N ARG A 57 -8.77 -8.40 -1.06
CA ARG A 57 -9.12 -9.81 -1.25
C ARG A 57 -8.26 -10.51 -2.31
N LEU A 58 -7.84 -9.80 -3.36
CA LEU A 58 -6.89 -10.34 -4.33
C LEU A 58 -5.51 -10.47 -3.70
N LEU A 59 -5.03 -9.43 -3.02
CA LEU A 59 -3.68 -9.40 -2.44
C LEU A 59 -3.43 -10.54 -1.47
N ILE A 60 -4.41 -10.88 -0.63
CA ILE A 60 -4.28 -11.97 0.35
C ILE A 60 -4.15 -13.37 -0.26
N THR A 61 -4.49 -13.53 -1.55
CA THR A 61 -4.32 -14.82 -2.25
C THR A 61 -2.90 -15.01 -2.78
N LEU A 62 -2.09 -13.96 -2.77
CA LEU A 62 -0.72 -13.99 -3.28
C LEU A 62 0.25 -14.34 -2.15
N PRO A 63 1.26 -15.20 -2.40
CA PRO A 63 2.22 -15.56 -1.37
C PRO A 63 3.11 -14.36 -1.02
N PRO A 64 3.38 -14.09 0.27
CA PRO A 64 4.28 -13.04 0.68
C PRO A 64 5.70 -13.34 0.18
N ARG A 65 6.37 -12.31 -0.33
CA ARG A 65 7.74 -12.40 -0.85
C ARG A 65 8.76 -11.78 0.09
N ARG A 66 8.32 -10.84 0.92
CA ARG A 66 9.19 -10.09 1.81
C ARG A 66 8.44 -9.52 3.01
N GLU A 67 9.21 -9.15 4.01
CA GLU A 67 8.75 -8.38 5.17
C GLU A 67 8.41 -6.94 4.77
N PRO A 68 7.39 -6.30 5.36
CA PRO A 68 7.24 -4.85 5.32
C PRO A 68 8.47 -4.14 5.90
N MET A 69 8.94 -3.11 5.20
CA MET A 69 10.14 -2.35 5.58
C MET A 69 9.88 -0.87 5.40
N LEU A 70 10.60 -0.05 6.15
CA LEU A 70 10.49 1.40 6.10
C LEU A 70 11.69 2.04 5.40
N ARG A 71 11.47 3.22 4.82
CA ARG A 71 12.58 4.11 4.43
C ARG A 71 13.40 4.49 5.67
N ASN A 72 14.72 4.62 5.51
CA ASN A 72 15.66 5.00 6.59
C ASN A 72 15.32 6.29 7.34
N ARG A 73 14.52 7.19 6.75
CA ARG A 73 14.16 8.49 7.35
C ARG A 73 12.89 8.45 8.18
N ILE A 74 12.23 7.30 8.27
CA ILE A 74 10.98 7.13 9.00
C ILE A 74 11.33 6.50 10.36
N PRO A 75 11.23 7.26 11.47
CA PRO A 75 11.68 6.81 12.79
C PRO A 75 10.59 6.02 13.54
N TRP A 76 9.67 5.39 12.82
CA TRP A 76 8.55 4.65 13.42
C TRP A 76 9.02 3.37 14.09
N ASP A 77 8.53 3.15 15.30
CA ASP A 77 8.65 1.86 15.96
C ASP A 77 7.53 0.90 15.52
N ALA A 78 7.42 -0.24 16.19
CA ALA A 78 6.41 -1.23 15.86
C ALA A 78 4.97 -0.78 16.16
N SER A 79 4.77 0.03 17.20
CA SER A 79 3.46 0.59 17.51
C SER A 79 3.06 1.62 16.47
N ASP A 80 3.98 2.54 16.14
CA ASP A 80 3.76 3.58 15.13
C ASP A 80 3.39 2.97 13.77
N LEU A 81 4.18 2.00 13.29
CA LEU A 81 3.90 1.35 12.01
C LEU A 81 2.54 0.65 12.01
N ASN A 82 2.23 -0.11 13.06
CA ASN A 82 0.97 -0.83 13.14
C ASN A 82 -0.23 0.12 13.18
N GLU A 83 -0.11 1.23 13.91
CA GLU A 83 -1.13 2.27 13.94
C GLU A 83 -1.31 2.89 12.55
N GLU A 84 -0.22 3.31 11.91
CA GLU A 84 -0.24 3.95 10.59
C GLU A 84 -0.84 3.04 9.53
N ILE A 85 -0.51 1.74 9.53
CA ILE A 85 -1.14 0.75 8.63
C ILE A 85 -2.65 0.68 8.88
N GLY A 86 -3.08 0.67 10.15
CA GLY A 86 -4.49 0.52 10.51
C GLY A 86 -5.36 1.75 10.29
N LYS A 87 -4.80 2.92 9.96
CA LYS A 87 -5.57 4.17 9.80
C LYS A 87 -6.51 4.16 8.62
N LEU A 88 -6.09 3.59 7.49
CA LEU A 88 -6.81 3.63 6.21
C LEU A 88 -6.74 2.27 5.50
N ALA A 89 -7.77 1.93 4.74
CA ALA A 89 -7.80 0.70 3.97
C ALA A 89 -6.67 0.68 2.92
N GLU A 90 -6.40 1.82 2.30
CA GLU A 90 -5.32 2.03 1.33
C GLU A 90 -3.94 1.78 1.94
N HIS A 91 -3.74 2.07 3.23
CA HIS A 91 -2.47 1.77 3.91
C HIS A 91 -2.29 0.27 4.14
N VAL A 92 -3.36 -0.44 4.51
CA VAL A 92 -3.37 -1.90 4.61
C VAL A 92 -3.10 -2.52 3.24
N GLU A 93 -3.79 -2.07 2.20
CA GLU A 93 -3.56 -2.52 0.82
C GLU A 93 -2.13 -2.23 0.37
N ALA A 94 -1.59 -1.05 0.65
CA ALA A 94 -0.23 -0.67 0.29
C ALA A 94 0.81 -1.57 1.00
N ALA A 95 0.61 -1.89 2.28
CA ALA A 95 1.45 -2.82 3.02
C ALA A 95 1.43 -4.22 2.40
N TYR A 96 0.25 -4.71 2.03
CA TYR A 96 0.10 -5.96 1.31
C TYR A 96 0.74 -5.94 -0.07
N MET A 97 0.53 -4.87 -0.84
CA MET A 97 1.17 -4.67 -2.15
C MET A 97 2.68 -4.74 -2.01
N PHE A 98 3.24 -4.12 -0.97
CA PHE A 98 4.65 -4.22 -0.67
C PHE A 98 5.05 -5.67 -0.41
N MET A 99 4.36 -6.41 0.46
CA MET A 99 4.73 -7.80 0.78
C MET A 99 4.69 -8.75 -0.43
N VAL A 100 3.64 -8.67 -1.25
CA VAL A 100 3.34 -9.71 -2.27
C VAL A 100 3.75 -9.32 -3.68
N GLY A 101 3.97 -8.02 -3.93
CA GLY A 101 4.22 -7.51 -5.27
C GLY A 101 5.59 -7.84 -5.85
N ARG A 102 5.90 -7.21 -6.97
CA ARG A 102 7.21 -7.26 -7.61
C ARG A 102 7.89 -5.90 -7.46
N ARG A 103 9.13 -5.90 -6.98
CA ARG A 103 10.01 -4.72 -7.02
C ARG A 103 10.29 -4.36 -8.49
N VAL A 104 10.12 -3.08 -8.83
CA VAL A 104 10.48 -2.59 -10.17
C VAL A 104 11.91 -2.07 -10.17
N GLU A 105 12.62 -2.26 -11.28
CA GLU A 105 13.97 -1.71 -11.46
C GLU A 105 13.94 -0.18 -11.61
N LEU A 106 12.93 0.32 -12.33
CA LEU A 106 12.74 1.75 -12.56
C LEU A 106 11.55 2.27 -11.76
N GLU A 107 11.86 3.01 -10.71
CA GLU A 107 10.86 3.58 -9.81
C GLU A 107 9.99 4.66 -10.47
N CYS A 108 8.78 4.87 -9.94
CA CYS A 108 7.95 6.00 -10.32
C CYS A 108 8.51 7.33 -9.80
N ALA A 109 8.05 8.45 -10.36
CA ALA A 109 8.49 9.79 -9.96
C ALA A 109 8.36 10.05 -8.44
N LEU A 110 7.25 9.62 -7.82
CA LEU A 110 7.03 9.77 -6.38
C LEU A 110 8.10 9.01 -5.57
N CYS A 111 8.36 7.75 -5.92
CA CYS A 111 9.35 6.93 -5.21
C CYS A 111 10.76 7.49 -5.33
N GLN A 112 11.15 7.99 -6.52
CA GLN A 112 12.45 8.64 -6.76
C GLN A 112 12.64 9.90 -5.92
N LEU A 113 11.55 10.64 -5.68
CA LEU A 113 11.55 11.81 -4.80
C LEU A 113 11.49 11.45 -3.31
N GLY A 114 11.46 10.15 -2.97
CA GLY A 114 11.43 9.67 -1.60
C GLY A 114 10.04 9.63 -0.97
N GLY A 115 8.96 9.70 -1.76
CA GLY A 115 7.59 9.62 -1.26
C GLY A 115 7.15 8.21 -0.87
N GLY A 116 6.10 8.13 -0.05
CA GLY A 116 5.61 6.91 0.57
C GLY A 116 6.55 6.34 1.63
N VAL A 117 6.05 5.36 2.38
CA VAL A 117 6.75 4.81 3.55
C VAL A 117 7.74 3.71 3.22
N PHE A 118 7.53 3.00 2.12
CA PHE A 118 8.31 1.83 1.75
C PHE A 118 9.61 2.23 1.03
N PRO A 119 10.70 1.48 1.24
CA PRO A 119 12.04 1.87 0.77
C PRO A 119 12.21 1.92 -0.75
N TYR A 120 11.37 1.22 -1.50
CA TYR A 120 11.44 1.17 -2.96
C TYR A 120 10.09 0.91 -3.62
N CYS A 121 10.03 1.12 -4.92
CA CYS A 121 8.82 0.99 -5.72
C CYS A 121 8.43 -0.48 -5.99
N VAL A 122 7.18 -0.83 -5.66
CA VAL A 122 6.64 -2.20 -5.77
C VAL A 122 5.27 -2.13 -6.39
N VAL A 123 5.02 -3.01 -7.36
CA VAL A 123 3.76 -3.06 -8.10
C VAL A 123 3.13 -4.44 -8.00
N ILE A 124 1.82 -4.49 -8.20
CA ILE A 124 1.09 -5.72 -8.50
C ILE A 124 0.97 -5.83 -10.01
N ASP A 125 1.33 -6.99 -10.54
CA ASP A 125 1.19 -7.27 -11.97
C ASP A 125 -0.29 -7.59 -12.25
N TYR A 126 -1.07 -6.57 -12.61
CA TYR A 126 -2.44 -6.76 -13.07
C TYR A 126 -2.48 -7.27 -14.51
N GLY A 127 -3.51 -8.06 -14.84
CA GLY A 127 -3.76 -8.51 -16.21
C GLY A 127 -4.19 -7.40 -17.17
N ASP A 128 -4.56 -6.21 -16.66
CA ASP A 128 -5.06 -5.07 -17.45
C ASP A 128 -3.99 -3.97 -17.68
N GLY A 129 -2.78 -4.16 -17.16
CA GLY A 129 -1.67 -3.23 -17.32
C GLY A 129 -1.77 -1.95 -16.48
N GLN A 130 -2.78 -1.78 -15.61
CA GLN A 130 -2.75 -0.74 -14.58
C GLN A 130 -1.76 -1.16 -13.48
N SER A 131 -0.97 -0.22 -12.99
CA SER A 131 -0.03 -0.51 -11.90
C SER A 131 0.23 0.76 -11.12
N GLU A 132 -0.59 0.98 -10.09
CA GLU A 132 -0.16 1.82 -9.00
C GLU A 132 0.92 1.08 -8.19
N CYS A 133 1.90 1.81 -7.65
CA CYS A 133 2.88 1.23 -6.75
C CYS A 133 2.45 1.40 -5.29
N CYS A 134 2.91 0.52 -4.40
CA CYS A 134 2.56 0.57 -2.97
C CYS A 134 2.72 1.97 -2.34
N ASN A 135 3.78 2.72 -2.68
CA ASN A 135 4.01 4.06 -2.14
C ASN A 135 3.03 5.11 -2.68
N CYS A 136 2.64 5.03 -3.96
CA CYS A 136 1.60 5.91 -4.51
C CYS A 136 0.23 5.59 -3.90
N HIS A 137 -0.03 4.29 -3.71
CA HIS A 137 -1.24 3.80 -3.09
C HIS A 137 -1.35 4.25 -1.63
N TRP A 138 -0.23 4.17 -0.88
CA TRP A 138 -0.13 4.67 0.49
C TRP A 138 -0.44 6.17 0.60
N GLU A 139 0.12 6.99 -0.30
CA GLU A 139 -0.09 8.44 -0.30
C GLU A 139 -1.47 8.85 -0.86
N CYS A 140 -2.33 7.88 -1.21
CA CYS A 140 -3.65 8.09 -1.80
C CYS A 140 -3.63 9.05 -3.00
N THR A 141 -2.61 8.94 -3.87
CA THR A 141 -2.40 9.91 -4.94
C THR A 141 -3.50 9.84 -6.00
N THR A 142 -4.39 10.83 -6.04
CA THR A 142 -5.50 10.90 -7.01
C THR A 142 -5.06 11.06 -8.47
N ASN A 143 -3.81 11.48 -8.70
CA ASN A 143 -3.24 11.70 -10.03
C ASN A 143 -2.56 10.45 -10.64
N GLY A 144 -2.66 9.30 -9.96
CA GLY A 144 -2.13 8.02 -10.42
C GLY A 144 -0.60 7.91 -10.37
N CYS A 145 -0.12 6.68 -10.58
CA CYS A 145 1.30 6.35 -10.52
C CYS A 145 2.03 6.57 -11.85
N TRP A 146 3.08 7.40 -11.83
CA TRP A 146 3.92 7.71 -12.99
C TRP A 146 5.11 6.76 -13.07
N LEU A 147 4.85 5.48 -13.37
CA LEU A 147 5.91 4.49 -13.55
C LEU A 147 6.75 4.79 -14.80
N LEU A 148 8.02 5.10 -14.62
CA LEU A 148 8.91 5.56 -15.69
C LEU A 148 9.34 4.45 -16.67
N GLY A 149 8.86 3.22 -16.50
CA GLY A 149 9.17 2.04 -17.33
C GLY A 149 8.03 1.51 -18.20
N LYS A 150 6.85 2.14 -18.21
CA LYS A 150 5.75 1.75 -19.11
C LYS A 150 6.10 2.13 -20.55
N ARG A 151 6.80 1.25 -21.27
CA ARG A 151 6.81 1.26 -22.74
C ARG A 151 5.39 0.93 -23.22
N GLY A 152 4.64 1.96 -23.57
CA GLY A 152 3.46 1.87 -24.44
C GLY A 152 2.13 1.66 -23.75
N GLN A 153 1.50 2.75 -23.31
CA GLN A 153 0.07 3.09 -23.47
C GLN A 153 -0.27 4.31 -22.60
N TYR A 154 0.44 5.43 -22.83
CA TYR A 154 -0.16 6.72 -22.55
C TYR A 154 -0.80 7.17 -23.85
N PHE A 155 -2.09 6.87 -24.02
CA PHE A 155 -2.91 7.58 -24.99
C PHE A 155 -3.07 9.00 -24.43
N PHE A 156 -2.15 9.90 -24.78
CA PHE A 156 -2.41 11.32 -24.67
C PHE A 156 -3.58 11.59 -25.61
N GLN A 157 -4.81 11.57 -25.10
CA GLN A 157 -5.89 12.31 -25.73
C GLN A 157 -5.59 13.79 -25.48
N SER A 158 -4.66 14.32 -26.27
CA SER A 158 -4.55 15.74 -26.47
C SER A 158 -5.89 16.22 -27.03
N LEU A 159 -6.71 16.84 -26.19
CA LEU A 159 -7.74 17.77 -26.63
C LEU A 159 -7.02 18.96 -27.29
N PHE A 160 -6.56 18.75 -28.52
CA PHE A 160 -6.37 19.88 -29.43
C PHE A 160 -7.77 20.28 -29.88
N TYR A 161 -8.21 21.43 -29.37
CA TYR A 161 -9.17 22.26 -30.07
C TYR A 161 -8.58 22.55 -31.45
N GLU A 162 -9.01 21.81 -32.47
CA GLU A 162 -8.94 22.31 -33.84
C GLU A 162 -10.07 23.33 -33.97
N GLU A 163 -9.67 24.60 -34.05
CA GLU A 163 -10.52 25.64 -34.62
C GLU A 163 -10.83 25.26 -36.06
N SER A 164 -12.12 25.02 -36.36
CA SER A 164 -12.58 24.86 -37.74
C SER A 164 -12.69 26.23 -38.42
N PRO A 165 -12.33 26.34 -39.72
CA PRO A 165 -12.41 27.56 -40.51
C PRO A 165 -13.83 28.02 -40.83
#